data_AF-A0A2E7E5D2-F1
#
_entry.id   AF-A0A2E7E5D2-F1
#
_cell.length_a   1.000
_cell.length_b   1.000
_cell.length_c   1.000
_cell.angle_alpha   90.00
_cell.angle_beta   90.00
_cell.angle_gamma   90.00
#
_symmetry.space_group_name_H-M   'P 1'
#
loop_
_entity.id
_entity.type
_entity.pdbx_description
1 polymer ?
#
loop_
_entity_poly.entity_id
_entity_poly.type
_entity_poly.pdbx_seq_one_letter_code
_entity_poly.pdbx_strand_id
1 'polypeptide(L)'
;MKPSEIQIDLFCPPQGLSQSSEMLEILRPIRWANGERGAVALVRIELVPSKDDRWMWGTTLNSQNGMQRSYRAMEKWGKFAATKPEALMEAVDELRAILDGATVEEQLRIKAWLGGLIAKAHHVSSSLN
;
A
#
# COMPACT_ATOMS: atom_id res chain seq x y z
N MET A 1 -3.13 -10.10 -53.40
CA MET A 1 -3.18 -9.68 -51.98
C MET A 1 -2.12 -10.47 -51.23
N LYS A 2 -1.06 -9.83 -50.77
CA LYS A 2 -0.07 -10.46 -49.89
C LYS A 2 -0.57 -10.28 -48.44
N PRO A 3 -0.56 -11.31 -47.59
CA PRO A 3 -0.90 -11.13 -46.19
C PRO A 3 0.22 -10.30 -45.54
N SER A 4 -0.17 -9.18 -44.94
CA SER A 4 0.71 -8.34 -44.14
C SER A 4 1.12 -9.13 -42.90
N GLU A 5 2.42 -9.38 -42.72
CA GLU A 5 2.97 -9.87 -41.45
C GLU A 5 2.66 -8.83 -40.36
N ILE A 6 1.84 -9.23 -39.40
CA ILE A 6 1.63 -8.47 -38.17
C ILE A 6 2.84 -8.76 -37.29
N GLN A 7 3.83 -7.87 -37.29
CA GLN A 7 4.86 -7.85 -36.26
C GLN A 7 4.22 -7.32 -34.97
N ILE A 8 3.94 -8.22 -34.04
CA ILE A 8 3.69 -7.84 -32.65
C ILE A 8 5.07 -7.67 -32.02
N ASP A 9 5.56 -6.43 -32.02
CA ASP A 9 6.69 -6.05 -31.16
C ASP A 9 6.23 -6.23 -29.71
N LEU A 10 6.61 -7.37 -29.14
CA LEU A 10 6.45 -7.68 -27.74
C LEU A 10 7.46 -6.82 -26.97
N PHE A 11 7.17 -5.53 -26.83
CA PHE A 11 7.87 -4.64 -25.91
C PHE A 11 7.51 -5.08 -24.48
N CYS A 12 8.14 -6.16 -24.03
CA CYS A 12 8.26 -6.48 -22.63
C CYS A 12 9.49 -5.68 -22.16
N PRO A 13 9.33 -4.51 -21.51
CA PRO A 13 10.47 -3.98 -20.78
C PRO A 13 10.93 -5.08 -19.81
N PRO A 14 12.25 -5.28 -19.61
CA PRO A 14 12.71 -6.22 -18.61
C PRO A 14 11.96 -5.90 -17.32
N GLN A 15 11.30 -6.91 -16.75
CA GLN A 15 10.54 -6.82 -15.52
C GLN A 15 11.51 -6.61 -14.35
N GLY A 16 12.23 -5.49 -14.36
CA GLY A 16 12.74 -4.89 -13.14
C GLY A 16 11.51 -4.52 -12.35
N LEU A 17 11.28 -5.23 -11.23
CA LEU A 17 10.34 -4.88 -10.18
C LEU A 17 10.26 -3.36 -10.12
N SER A 18 9.11 -2.79 -10.49
CA SER A 18 8.98 -1.33 -10.60
C SER A 18 9.50 -0.69 -9.31
N GLN A 19 10.66 -0.02 -9.39
CA GLN A 19 11.21 0.79 -8.30
C GLN A 19 10.34 2.02 -8.05
N SER A 20 9.17 2.13 -8.67
CA SER A 20 8.20 3.18 -8.37
C SER A 20 7.66 3.00 -6.95
N SER A 21 7.58 4.12 -6.22
CA SER A 21 6.81 4.21 -5.00
C SER A 21 5.37 3.70 -5.22
N GLU A 22 4.80 3.05 -4.22
CA GLU A 22 3.44 2.54 -4.25
C GLU A 22 2.64 3.12 -3.08
N MET A 23 1.39 3.49 -3.36
CA MET A 23 0.45 3.97 -2.35
C MET A 23 -0.81 3.11 -2.39
N LEU A 24 -1.08 2.44 -1.27
CA LEU A 24 -2.22 1.55 -1.09
C LEU A 24 -3.13 2.14 -0.03
N GLU A 25 -4.41 2.34 -0.35
CA GLU A 25 -5.35 2.92 0.63
C GLU A 25 -6.78 2.42 0.47
N ILE A 26 -7.53 2.52 1.56
CA ILE A 26 -8.99 2.52 1.53
C ILE A 26 -9.51 3.81 2.17
N LEU A 27 -10.59 4.34 1.60
CA LEU A 27 -11.14 5.62 2.01
C LEU A 27 -12.33 5.45 2.96
N ARG A 28 -12.52 6.41 3.86
CA ARG A 28 -13.78 6.61 4.58
C ARG A 28 -14.43 7.94 4.17
N PRO A 29 -15.77 8.01 4.21
CA PRO A 29 -16.46 9.29 4.05
C PRO A 29 -16.15 10.22 5.22
N ILE A 30 -16.17 11.53 4.96
CA ILE A 30 -16.11 12.58 5.96
C ILE A 30 -17.07 13.71 5.57
N ARG A 31 -17.59 14.41 6.58
CA ARG A 31 -18.25 15.70 6.40
C ARG A 31 -17.33 16.79 6.93
N TRP A 32 -16.92 17.70 6.06
CA TRP A 32 -16.05 18.81 6.39
C TRP A 32 -16.80 19.90 7.16
N ALA A 33 -16.04 20.79 7.83
CA ALA A 33 -16.62 21.88 8.61
C ALA A 33 -17.46 22.85 7.77
N ASN A 34 -17.15 23.01 6.48
CA ASN A 34 -17.93 23.78 5.52
C ASN A 34 -19.22 23.07 5.05
N GLY A 35 -19.51 21.87 5.58
CA GLY A 35 -20.69 21.08 5.24
C GLY A 35 -20.52 20.17 4.02
N GLU A 36 -19.42 20.28 3.28
CA GLU A 36 -19.14 19.45 2.11
C GLU A 36 -18.88 18.00 2.50
N ARG A 37 -19.29 17.07 1.63
CA ARG A 37 -18.96 15.66 1.76
C ARG A 37 -17.67 15.39 1.00
N GLY A 38 -16.75 14.67 1.63
CA GLY A 38 -15.52 14.22 1.02
C GLY A 38 -15.14 12.83 1.47
N ALA A 39 -13.91 12.44 1.13
CA ALA A 39 -13.33 11.19 1.57
C ALA A 39 -11.89 11.44 2.04
N VAL A 40 -11.49 10.70 3.07
CA VAL A 40 -10.12 10.69 3.58
C VAL A 40 -9.64 9.24 3.66
N ALA A 41 -8.33 9.02 3.62
CA ALA A 41 -7.77 7.69 3.84
C ALA A 41 -8.18 7.18 5.22
N LEU A 42 -8.97 6.11 5.28
CA LEU A 42 -9.21 5.38 6.52
C LEU A 42 -7.91 4.74 6.98
N VAL A 43 -7.26 4.03 6.04
CA VAL A 43 -5.92 3.50 6.22
C VAL A 43 -5.13 3.66 4.91
N ARG A 44 -3.84 3.95 5.02
CA ARG A 44 -2.90 4.02 3.89
C ARG A 44 -1.58 3.36 4.28
N ILE A 45 -1.01 2.63 3.33
CA ILE A 45 0.37 2.17 3.31
C ILE A 45 1.07 2.88 2.14
N GLU A 46 2.20 3.50 2.43
CA GLU A 46 3.11 4.09 1.45
C GLU A 46 4.40 3.26 1.43
N LEU A 47 4.84 2.83 0.25
CA LEU A 47 6.08 2.08 0.05
C LEU A 47 6.98 2.87 -0.89
N VAL A 48 8.22 3.14 -0.49
CA VAL A 48 9.14 4.00 -1.23
C VAL A 48 10.53 3.36 -1.27
N PRO A 49 11.20 3.26 -2.44
CA PRO A 49 12.59 2.84 -2.47
C PRO A 49 13.47 3.89 -1.78
N SER A 50 14.45 3.41 -1.02
CA SER A 50 15.57 4.20 -0.51
C SER A 50 16.72 4.19 -1.52
N LYS A 51 17.67 5.12 -1.34
CA LYS A 51 18.88 5.21 -2.17
C LYS A 51 19.81 4.01 -2.02
N ASP A 52 19.69 3.25 -0.93
CA ASP A 52 20.54 2.10 -0.62
C ASP A 52 19.93 0.75 -1.07
N ASP A 53 19.11 0.75 -2.13
CA ASP A 53 18.36 -0.44 -2.62
C ASP A 53 17.44 -1.10 -1.57
N ARG A 54 17.17 -0.41 -0.45
CA ARG A 54 16.22 -0.83 0.59
C ARG A 54 14.85 -0.22 0.34
N TRP A 55 13.83 -0.75 1.01
CA TRP A 55 12.46 -0.23 0.96
C TRP A 55 12.07 0.39 2.28
N MET A 56 11.43 1.55 2.22
CA MET A 56 10.83 2.23 3.37
C MET A 56 9.32 2.14 3.30
N TRP A 57 8.68 2.22 4.46
CA TRP A 57 7.23 2.31 4.53
C TRP A 57 6.74 3.48 5.38
N GLY A 58 5.51 3.91 5.11
CA GLY A 58 4.73 4.87 5.87
C GLY A 58 3.33 4.33 6.10
N THR A 59 2.75 4.61 7.27
CA THR A 59 1.38 4.19 7.59
C THR A 59 0.52 5.37 7.98
N THR A 60 -0.77 5.26 7.71
CA THR A 60 -1.79 6.22 8.13
C THR A 60 -3.02 5.45 8.57
N LEU A 61 -3.61 5.84 9.70
CA LEU A 61 -4.90 5.42 10.20
C LEU A 61 -5.65 6.68 10.63
N ASN A 62 -6.81 6.94 10.02
CA ASN A 62 -7.72 8.02 10.41
C ASN A 62 -9.09 7.42 10.68
N SER A 63 -9.36 7.05 11.93
CA SER A 63 -10.65 6.49 12.34
C SER A 63 -11.70 7.59 12.52
N GLN A 64 -12.97 7.24 12.35
CA GLN A 64 -14.10 8.12 12.62
C GLN A 64 -14.27 8.50 14.10
N ASN A 65 -13.72 7.72 15.04
CA ASN A 65 -13.80 8.01 16.48
C ASN A 65 -12.79 9.08 16.95
N GLY A 66 -12.04 9.69 16.03
CA GLY A 66 -11.00 10.68 16.33
C GLY A 66 -9.60 10.10 16.51
N MET A 67 -9.44 8.78 16.52
CA MET A 67 -8.11 8.15 16.53
C MET A 67 -7.39 8.42 15.20
N GLN A 68 -6.22 9.05 15.30
CA GLN A 68 -5.39 9.37 14.15
C GLN A 68 -3.92 9.07 14.44
N ARG A 69 -3.28 8.32 13.54
CA ARG A 69 -1.82 8.11 13.53
C ARG A 69 -1.36 8.10 12.08
N SER A 70 -0.38 8.93 11.74
CA SER A 70 0.16 8.96 10.39
C SER A 70 1.60 9.39 10.35
N TYR A 71 2.35 8.81 9.42
CA TYR A 71 3.66 9.29 9.01
C TYR A 71 3.93 8.88 7.56
N ARG A 72 4.79 9.65 6.89
CA ARG A 72 5.25 9.35 5.51
C ARG A 72 6.51 8.51 5.55
N ALA A 73 6.71 7.68 4.52
CA ALA A 73 7.95 6.93 4.34
C ALA A 73 9.12 7.92 4.15
N MET A 74 10.02 7.99 5.13
CA MET A 74 11.16 8.91 5.13
C MET A 74 12.34 8.27 5.87
N GLU A 75 13.56 8.56 5.40
CA GLU A 75 14.80 7.99 5.97
C GLU A 75 14.97 8.29 7.47
N LYS A 76 14.51 9.46 7.92
CA LYS A 76 14.60 9.89 9.32
C LYS A 76 13.88 8.96 10.32
N TRP A 77 12.99 8.09 9.85
CA TRP A 77 12.26 7.15 10.71
C TRP A 77 13.01 5.83 10.96
N GLY A 78 14.09 5.57 10.22
CA GLY A 78 14.87 4.34 10.42
C GLY A 78 14.17 3.05 10.00
N LYS A 79 13.07 3.14 9.24
CA LYS A 79 12.23 2.01 8.84
C LYS A 79 12.62 1.52 7.46
N PHE A 80 13.39 0.44 7.42
CA PHE A 80 13.93 -0.13 6.20
C PHE A 80 13.72 -1.64 6.16
N ALA A 81 13.40 -2.15 4.98
CA ALA A 81 13.33 -3.57 4.66
C ALA A 81 14.21 -3.85 3.44
N ALA A 82 14.65 -5.10 3.27
CA ALA A 82 15.49 -5.45 2.13
C ALA A 82 14.67 -5.45 0.82
N THR A 83 13.39 -5.81 0.91
CA THR A 83 12.52 -5.92 -0.27
C THR A 83 11.19 -5.18 -0.09
N LYS A 84 10.53 -4.87 -1.21
CA LYS A 84 9.19 -4.28 -1.21
C LYS A 84 8.15 -5.13 -0.47
N PRO A 85 8.08 -6.46 -0.68
CA PRO A 85 7.15 -7.31 0.08
C PRO A 85 7.43 -7.30 1.59
N GLU A 86 8.69 -7.28 2.01
CA GLU A 86 9.03 -7.16 3.43
C GLU A 86 8.55 -5.82 4.01
N ALA A 87 8.80 -4.70 3.34
CA ALA A 87 8.31 -3.39 3.78
C ALA A 87 6.77 -3.35 3.88
N LEU A 88 6.08 -4.05 2.97
CA LEU A 88 4.62 -4.22 3.04
C LEU A 88 4.21 -5.02 4.28
N MET A 89 4.89 -6.13 4.59
CA MET A 89 4.57 -6.95 5.77
C MET A 89 4.79 -6.18 7.07
N GLU A 90 5.88 -5.44 7.19
CA GLU A 90 6.16 -4.56 8.33
C GLU A 90 5.06 -3.49 8.50
N ALA A 91 4.65 -2.85 7.40
CA ALA A 91 3.56 -1.88 7.42
C ALA A 91 2.21 -2.51 7.85
N VAL A 92 1.94 -3.73 7.41
CA VAL A 92 0.73 -4.47 7.78
C VAL A 92 0.73 -4.81 9.27
N ASP A 93 1.85 -5.26 9.81
CA ASP A 93 1.97 -5.63 11.22
C ASP A 93 1.90 -4.42 12.15
N GLU A 94 2.49 -3.29 11.75
CA GLU A 94 2.31 -2.02 12.44
C GLU A 94 0.84 -1.59 12.49
N LEU A 95 0.13 -1.68 11.37
CA LEU A 95 -1.28 -1.31 11.33
C LEU A 95 -2.09 -2.22 12.25
N ARG A 96 -1.84 -3.54 12.21
CA ARG A 96 -2.49 -4.50 13.11
C ARG A 96 -2.27 -4.16 14.58
N ALA A 97 -1.07 -3.72 14.94
CA ALA A 97 -0.73 -3.36 16.32
C ALA A 97 -1.48 -2.12 16.85
N ILE A 98 -2.04 -1.28 15.98
CA ILE A 98 -2.75 -0.05 16.37
C ILE A 98 -4.25 -0.07 16.05
N LEU A 99 -4.76 -1.18 15.52
CA LEU A 99 -6.14 -1.30 15.07
C LEU A 99 -7.17 -1.23 16.19
N ASP A 100 -6.80 -1.65 17.40
CA ASP A 100 -7.65 -1.61 18.58
C ASP A 100 -8.19 -0.21 18.90
N GLY A 101 -7.45 0.84 18.51
CA GLY A 101 -7.87 2.23 18.63
C GLY A 101 -8.96 2.69 17.65
N ALA A 102 -9.25 1.93 16.58
CA ALA A 102 -10.29 2.26 15.61
C ALA A 102 -11.66 1.68 16.00
N THR A 103 -12.73 2.11 15.34
CA THR A 103 -14.07 1.51 15.56
C THR A 103 -14.13 0.06 15.09
N VAL A 104 -15.00 -0.76 15.71
CA VAL A 104 -15.13 -2.20 15.37
C VAL A 104 -15.41 -2.42 13.88
N GLU A 105 -16.26 -1.59 13.28
CA GLU A 105 -16.57 -1.65 11.84
C GLU A 105 -15.33 -1.38 10.98
N GLU A 106 -14.58 -0.34 11.31
CA GLU A 106 -13.33 0.00 10.61
C GLU A 106 -12.27 -1.09 10.81
N GLN A 107 -12.16 -1.66 12.01
CA GLN A 107 -11.26 -2.77 12.28
C GLN A 107 -11.52 -3.96 11.36
N LEU A 108 -12.79 -4.37 11.21
CA LEU A 108 -13.16 -5.46 10.32
C LEU A 108 -12.81 -5.14 8.87
N ARG A 109 -13.14 -3.93 8.41
CA ARG A 109 -12.86 -3.46 7.05
C ARG A 109 -11.36 -3.40 6.76
N ILE A 110 -10.56 -2.88 7.69
CA ILE A 110 -9.10 -2.80 7.54
C ILE A 110 -8.49 -4.21 7.58
N LYS A 111 -8.91 -5.08 8.50
CA LYS A 111 -8.42 -6.48 8.56
C LYS A 111 -8.66 -7.23 7.25
N ALA A 112 -9.86 -7.11 6.68
CA ALA A 112 -10.17 -7.72 5.39
C ALA A 112 -9.27 -7.17 4.26
N TRP A 113 -9.06 -5.85 4.23
CA TRP A 113 -8.19 -5.21 3.26
C TRP A 113 -6.73 -5.66 3.38
N LEU A 114 -6.16 -5.67 4.60
CA LEU A 114 -4.79 -6.13 4.86
C LEU A 114 -4.61 -7.61 4.46
N GLY A 115 -5.59 -8.47 4.75
CA GLY A 115 -5.58 -9.87 4.31
C GLY A 115 -5.53 -9.99 2.78
N GLY A 116 -6.28 -9.15 2.06
CA GLY A 116 -6.24 -9.10 0.60
C GLY A 116 -4.88 -8.64 0.04
N LEU A 117 -4.19 -7.72 0.72
CA LEU A 117 -2.83 -7.31 0.32
C LEU A 117 -1.83 -8.45 0.48
N ILE A 118 -1.88 -9.16 1.60
CA ILE A 118 -1.01 -10.32 1.86
C ILE A 118 -1.23 -11.41 0.80
N ALA A 119 -2.49 -11.75 0.51
CA ALA A 119 -2.81 -12.74 -0.51
C ALA A 119 -2.24 -12.37 -1.89
N LYS A 120 -2.38 -11.10 -2.30
CA LYS A 120 -1.80 -10.59 -3.55
C LYS A 120 -0.28 -10.67 -3.57
N ALA A 121 0.38 -10.31 -2.47
CA ALA A 121 1.84 -10.38 -2.36
C ALA A 121 2.35 -11.82 -2.52
N HIS A 122 1.69 -12.80 -1.89
CA HIS A 122 2.05 -14.21 -2.04
C HIS A 122 1.85 -14.73 -3.47
N HIS A 123 0.76 -14.34 -4.14
CA HIS A 123 0.53 -14.73 -5.54
C HIS A 123 1.64 -14.26 -6.48
N VAL A 124 2.16 -13.05 -6.29
CA VAL A 124 3.27 -12.52 -7.10
C VAL A 124 4.56 -13.32 -6.87
N SER A 125 4.84 -13.71 -5.62
CA SER A 125 6.00 -14.55 -5.31
C SER A 125 5.90 -15.98 -5.88
N SER A 126 4.69 -16.54 -5.98
CA SER A 126 4.48 -17.89 -6.53
C SER A 126 4.55 -17.97 -8.06
N SER A 127 4.36 -16.86 -8.78
CA SER A 127 4.44 -16.83 -10.26
C SER A 127 5.87 -16.67 -10.81
N LEU A 128 6.87 -16.56 -9.93
CA LEU A 128 8.29 -16.37 -10.29
C LEU A 128 9.15 -17.64 -10.11
N ASN A 129 8.52 -18.78 -9.77
CA ASN A 129 9.18 -20.09 -9.64
C ASN A 129 8.77 -21.05 -10.74
#